data_AF-A0A526Z5R6-F1
#
_entry.id   AF-A0A526Z5R6-F1
#
_cell.length_a   1.000
_cell.length_b   1.000
_cell.length_c   1.000
_cell.angle_alpha   90.00
_cell.angle_beta   90.00
_cell.angle_gamma   90.00
#
_symmetry.space_group_name_H-M   'P 1'
#
loop_
_entity.id
_entity.type
_entity.pdbx_description
1 polymer ?
#
loop_
_entity_poly.entity_id
_entity_poly.type
_entity_poly.pdbx_seq_one_letter_code
_entity_poly.pdbx_strand_id
1 'polypeptide(L)'
;LRAWWKPELGPLRSLQYLDFHTSLPNNILTKVDRLSMSVSIEARIPFLSRTMIEYAFSLPESFLYKDGQLKGGLKYAYRDVLPQSTLKRRKQGFGLPQAWKRTAVASQSEDSYQEAVLSGFLKDANISGAPA
;
A
#
# COMPACT_ATOMS: atom_id res chain seq x y z
N LEU A 1 -7.54 -10.67 -11.93
CA LEU A 1 -7.77 -11.44 -10.68
C LEU A 1 -7.54 -12.94 -10.86
N ARG A 2 -8.21 -13.62 -11.82
CA ARG A 2 -8.02 -15.07 -12.06
C ARG A 2 -6.57 -15.50 -12.35
N ALA A 3 -5.79 -14.64 -13.00
CA ALA A 3 -4.37 -14.90 -13.29
C ALA A 3 -3.50 -15.13 -12.03
N TRP A 4 -3.92 -14.60 -10.87
CA TRP A 4 -3.18 -14.71 -9.61
C TRP A 4 -3.85 -15.65 -8.60
N TRP A 5 -4.84 -16.44 -9.05
CA TRP A 5 -5.49 -17.43 -8.21
C TRP A 5 -4.57 -18.64 -8.00
N LYS A 6 -4.41 -19.04 -6.73
CA LYS A 6 -3.57 -20.16 -6.30
C LYS A 6 -4.36 -21.02 -5.29
N PRO A 7 -5.00 -22.12 -5.73
CA PRO A 7 -5.87 -22.93 -4.87
C PRO A 7 -5.16 -23.57 -3.67
N GLU A 8 -3.84 -23.73 -3.75
CA GLU A 8 -2.99 -24.27 -2.70
C GLU A 8 -2.75 -23.30 -1.53
N LEU A 9 -3.04 -22.00 -1.71
CA LEU A 9 -2.83 -21.00 -0.68
C LEU A 9 -4.06 -20.89 0.22
N GLY A 10 -3.84 -20.81 1.53
CA GLY A 10 -4.88 -20.44 2.50
C GLY A 10 -5.51 -19.08 2.17
N PRO A 11 -6.70 -18.76 2.71
CA PRO A 11 -7.46 -17.57 2.35
C PRO A 11 -6.69 -16.27 2.61
N LEU A 12 -5.96 -16.18 3.73
CA LEU A 12 -5.18 -14.99 4.08
C LEU A 12 -3.97 -14.82 3.16
N ARG A 13 -3.26 -15.92 2.86
CA ARG A 13 -2.12 -15.90 1.93
C ARG A 13 -2.54 -15.60 0.50
N SER A 14 -3.70 -16.11 0.08
CA SER A 14 -4.31 -15.76 -1.20
C SER A 14 -4.56 -14.26 -1.33
N LEU A 15 -5.10 -13.63 -0.28
CA LEU A 15 -5.29 -12.17 -0.26
C LEU A 15 -3.97 -11.40 -0.30
N GLN A 16 -2.94 -11.83 0.45
CA GLN A 16 -1.61 -11.21 0.42
C GLN A 16 -0.97 -11.33 -0.97
N TYR A 17 -1.03 -12.52 -1.56
CA TYR A 17 -0.48 -12.79 -2.89
C TYR A 17 -1.18 -11.96 -3.96
N LEU A 18 -2.51 -11.85 -3.88
CA LEU A 18 -3.28 -11.02 -4.79
C LEU A 18 -2.94 -9.53 -4.62
N ASP A 19 -2.87 -9.03 -3.39
CA ASP A 19 -2.50 -7.63 -3.10
C ASP A 19 -1.11 -7.31 -3.66
N PHE A 20 -0.14 -8.21 -3.46
CA PHE A 20 1.23 -8.09 -3.98
C PHE A 20 1.29 -7.94 -5.51
N HIS A 21 0.40 -8.61 -6.24
CA HIS A 21 0.38 -8.58 -7.72
C HIS A 21 -0.60 -7.57 -8.31
N THR A 22 -1.40 -6.88 -7.50
CA THR A 22 -2.46 -5.99 -8.00
C THR A 22 -2.45 -4.65 -7.29
N SER A 23 -3.02 -4.58 -6.10
CA SER A 23 -3.21 -3.34 -5.34
C SER A 23 -1.89 -2.68 -4.95
N LEU A 24 -0.86 -3.45 -4.59
CA LEU A 24 0.45 -2.89 -4.27
C LEU A 24 1.07 -2.16 -5.48
N PRO A 25 1.35 -2.82 -6.63
CA PRO A 25 1.99 -2.18 -7.78
C PRO A 25 1.08 -1.17 -8.49
N ASN A 26 -0.22 -1.43 -8.62
CA ASN A 26 -1.12 -0.62 -9.45
C ASN A 26 -1.83 0.50 -8.66
N ASN A 27 -1.57 0.63 -7.35
CA ASN A 27 -2.23 1.65 -6.55
C ASN A 27 -1.27 2.31 -5.56
N ILE A 28 -0.72 1.54 -4.63
CA ILE A 28 0.09 2.11 -3.55
C ILE A 28 1.41 2.63 -4.13
N LEU A 29 2.11 1.79 -4.89
CA LEU A 29 3.43 2.14 -5.43
C LEU A 29 3.35 3.24 -6.49
N THR A 30 2.39 3.16 -7.41
CA THR A 30 2.17 4.21 -8.42
C THR A 30 1.99 5.59 -7.80
N LYS A 31 1.18 5.70 -6.73
CA LYS A 31 0.95 6.99 -6.05
C LYS A 31 2.21 7.51 -5.39
N VAL A 32 2.92 6.64 -4.66
CA VAL A 32 4.15 7.04 -3.97
C VAL A 32 5.20 7.49 -4.99
N ASP A 33 5.41 6.71 -6.05
CA ASP A 33 6.39 6.99 -7.09
C ASP A 33 6.11 8.34 -7.78
N ARG A 34 4.91 8.50 -8.37
CA ARG A 34 4.54 9.73 -9.10
C ARG A 34 4.56 10.97 -8.23
N LEU A 35 4.10 10.88 -6.97
CA LEU A 35 4.12 12.01 -6.04
C LEU A 35 5.54 12.34 -5.56
N SER A 36 6.40 11.34 -5.36
CA SER A 36 7.79 11.59 -4.96
C SER A 36 8.59 12.20 -6.11
N MET A 37 8.41 11.70 -7.33
CA MET A 37 9.10 12.19 -8.52
C MET A 37 8.64 13.58 -8.95
N SER A 38 7.38 13.95 -8.70
CA SER A 38 6.89 15.32 -8.98
C SER A 38 7.63 16.39 -8.17
N VAL A 39 8.31 16.01 -7.08
CA VAL A 39 9.17 16.87 -6.27
C VAL A 39 10.63 16.40 -6.24
N SER A 40 11.05 15.60 -7.22
CA SER A 40 12.42 15.09 -7.37
C SER A 40 12.97 14.34 -6.15
N ILE A 41 12.09 13.63 -5.42
CA ILE A 41 12.46 12.77 -4.28
C ILE A 41 12.37 11.31 -4.71
N GLU A 42 13.38 10.51 -4.36
CA GLU A 42 13.34 9.06 -4.54
C GLU A 42 12.82 8.36 -3.27
N ALA A 43 11.62 7.76 -3.35
CA ALA A 43 11.06 6.98 -2.25
C ALA A 43 11.64 5.56 -2.19
N ARG A 44 12.32 5.22 -1.09
CA ARG A 44 12.80 3.85 -0.82
C ARG A 44 11.82 3.10 0.09
N ILE A 45 11.57 1.82 -0.21
CA ILE A 45 10.58 1.00 0.52
C ILE A 45 11.25 -0.28 1.06
N PRO A 46 11.94 -0.20 2.22
CA PRO A 46 12.75 -1.31 2.75
C PRO A 46 11.97 -2.62 2.96
N PHE A 47 10.69 -2.51 3.29
CA PHE A 47 9.80 -3.66 3.49
C PHE A 47 9.53 -4.46 2.20
N LEU A 48 9.80 -3.89 1.02
CA LEU A 48 9.70 -4.57 -0.27
C LEU A 48 11.07 -5.01 -0.82
N SER A 49 12.11 -5.03 0.02
CA SER A 49 13.34 -5.72 -0.35
C SER A 49 13.06 -7.20 -0.58
N ARG A 50 13.74 -7.78 -1.57
CA ARG A 50 13.57 -9.19 -1.94
C ARG A 50 13.72 -10.12 -0.73
N THR A 51 14.78 -9.92 0.06
CA THR A 51 15.06 -10.71 1.27
C THR A 51 13.93 -10.62 2.29
N MET A 52 13.36 -9.42 2.48
CA MET A 52 12.23 -9.23 3.40
C MET A 52 10.96 -9.92 2.90
N ILE A 53 10.69 -9.85 1.59
CA ILE A 53 9.53 -10.50 0.99
C ILE A 53 9.66 -12.02 1.08
N GLU A 54 10.80 -12.59 0.67
CA GLU A 54 11.06 -14.03 0.74
C GLU A 54 10.90 -14.54 2.18
N TYR A 55 11.47 -13.83 3.16
CA TYR A 55 11.30 -14.16 4.57
C TYR A 55 9.84 -14.03 5.04
N ALA A 56 9.14 -12.95 4.67
CA ALA A 56 7.75 -12.76 5.08
C ALA A 56 6.83 -13.87 4.52
N PHE A 57 7.07 -14.31 3.29
CA PHE A 57 6.31 -15.39 2.66
C PHE A 57 6.69 -16.79 3.17
N SER A 58 7.89 -16.97 3.74
CA SER A 58 8.28 -18.24 4.38
C SER A 58 7.69 -18.41 5.78
N LEU A 59 7.23 -17.33 6.42
CA LEU A 59 6.68 -17.39 7.78
C LEU A 59 5.29 -18.06 7.83
N PRO A 60 4.98 -18.82 8.88
CA PRO A 60 3.66 -19.40 9.07
C PRO A 60 2.61 -18.31 9.34
N GLU A 61 1.37 -18.55 8.91
CA GLU A 61 0.27 -17.59 9.11
C GLU A 61 0.01 -17.29 10.60
N SER A 62 0.16 -18.29 11.47
CA SER A 62 0.03 -18.15 12.92
C SER A 62 1.01 -17.13 13.52
N PHE A 63 2.17 -16.94 12.87
CA PHE A 63 3.12 -15.91 13.27
C PHE A 63 2.73 -14.53 12.72
N LEU A 64 2.41 -14.43 11.43
CA LEU A 64 2.04 -13.17 10.78
C LEU A 64 0.79 -12.54 11.43
N TYR A 65 -0.17 -13.40 11.81
CA TYR A 65 -1.45 -13.06 12.43
C TYR A 65 -1.51 -13.54 13.89
N LYS A 66 -0.39 -13.43 14.62
CA LYS A 66 -0.31 -13.80 16.03
C LYS A 66 -1.49 -13.24 16.84
N ASP A 67 -2.15 -14.12 17.59
CA ASP A 67 -3.34 -13.83 18.41
C ASP A 67 -4.50 -13.19 17.61
N GLY A 68 -4.63 -13.57 16.33
CA GLY A 68 -5.63 -13.02 15.40
C GLY A 68 -5.39 -11.56 15.01
N GLN A 69 -4.26 -10.97 15.39
CA GLN A 69 -4.00 -9.56 15.14
C GLN A 69 -3.31 -9.32 13.80
N LEU A 70 -3.80 -8.32 13.06
CA LEU A 70 -3.09 -7.80 11.89
C LEU A 70 -1.71 -7.29 12.30
N LYS A 71 -0.69 -7.69 11.53
CA LYS A 71 0.72 -7.37 11.79
C LYS A 71 1.22 -7.95 13.12
N GLY A 72 0.62 -9.02 13.64
CA GLY A 72 0.94 -9.60 14.94
C GLY A 72 2.42 -9.93 15.10
N GLY A 73 3.00 -10.65 14.13
CA GLY A 73 4.44 -10.98 14.14
C GLY A 73 5.33 -9.74 14.12
N LEU A 74 4.99 -8.73 13.32
CA LEU A 74 5.74 -7.47 13.26
C LEU A 74 5.65 -6.68 14.57
N LYS A 75 4.46 -6.60 15.18
CA LYS A 75 4.28 -5.94 16.48
C LYS A 75 5.06 -6.65 17.57
N TYR A 76 5.05 -7.99 17.57
CA TYR A 76 5.81 -8.80 18.51
C TYR A 76 7.33 -8.59 18.36
N ALA A 77 7.83 -8.53 17.12
CA ALA A 77 9.25 -8.31 16.84
C ALA A 77 9.75 -6.93 17.31
N TYR A 78 8.91 -5.91 17.27
CA TYR A 78 9.25 -4.53 17.67
C TYR A 78 8.74 -4.14 19.07
N ARG A 79 8.28 -5.11 19.87
CA ARG A 79 7.63 -4.83 21.17
C ARG A 79 8.51 -4.09 22.17
N ASP A 80 9.82 -4.31 22.07
CA ASP A 80 10.85 -3.74 22.94
C ASP A 80 11.55 -2.51 22.28
N VAL A 81 11.17 -2.17 21.04
CA VAL A 81 11.76 -1.07 20.26
C VAL A 81 10.81 0.12 20.15
N LEU A 82 9.50 -0.14 20.07
CA LEU A 82 8.48 0.90 19.85
C LEU A 82 7.60 1.11 21.09
N PRO A 83 7.10 2.35 21.32
CA PRO A 83 6.14 2.62 22.39
C PRO A 83 4.88 1.76 22.26
N GLN A 84 4.31 1.36 23.40
CA GLN A 84 3.07 0.57 23.45
C GLN A 84 1.88 1.25 22.75
N SER A 85 1.82 2.59 22.77
CA SER A 85 0.81 3.37 22.04
C SER A 85 0.89 3.14 20.53
N THR A 86 2.10 3.06 19.97
CA THR A 86 2.34 2.76 18.55
C THR A 86 1.93 1.33 18.19
N LEU A 87 2.29 0.36 19.04
CA LEU A 87 1.99 -1.06 18.82
C LEU A 87 0.50 -1.38 18.91
N LYS A 88 -0.23 -0.69 19.79
CA LYS A 88 -1.68 -0.86 19.99
C LYS A 88 -2.52 -0.06 18.98
N ARG A 89 -1.91 0.86 18.21
CA ARG A 89 -2.62 1.65 17.21
C ARG A 89 -3.28 0.76 16.14
N ARG A 90 -4.53 1.08 15.80
CA ARG A 90 -5.28 0.41 14.72
C ARG A 90 -4.57 0.64 13.37
N LYS A 91 -4.51 -0.41 12.54
CA LYS A 91 -4.03 -0.29 11.15
C LYS A 91 -4.83 0.78 10.43
N GLN A 92 -4.14 1.77 9.89
CA GLN A 92 -4.70 2.73 8.95
C GLN A 92 -4.26 2.31 7.54
N GLY A 93 -5.22 2.24 6.62
CA GLY A 93 -4.93 1.94 5.21
C GLY A 93 -4.40 3.16 4.47
N PHE A 94 -3.87 2.92 3.27
CA PHE A 94 -3.49 3.97 2.31
C PHE A 94 -4.69 4.43 1.48
N GLY A 95 -5.81 4.70 2.16
CA GLY A 95 -7.02 5.22 1.52
C GLY A 95 -6.82 6.68 1.10
N LEU A 96 -7.53 7.11 0.07
CA LEU A 96 -7.56 8.53 -0.28
C LEU A 96 -8.23 9.33 0.84
N PRO A 97 -7.71 10.53 1.18
CA PRO A 97 -8.40 11.46 2.06
C PRO A 97 -9.83 11.68 1.58
N GLN A 98 -10.79 11.71 2.50
CA GLN A 98 -12.21 11.84 2.16
C GLN A 98 -12.49 13.13 1.38
N ALA A 99 -11.72 14.18 1.65
CA ALA A 99 -11.79 15.45 0.91
C ALA A 99 -11.54 15.29 -0.60
N TRP A 100 -10.68 14.35 -1.01
CA TRP A 100 -10.27 14.17 -2.41
C TRP A 100 -11.23 13.29 -3.21
N LYS A 101 -12.13 12.56 -2.52
CA LYS A 101 -13.14 11.72 -3.19
C LYS A 101 -14.14 12.55 -4.01
N ARG A 102 -14.37 13.83 -3.64
CA ARG A 102 -15.29 14.72 -4.38
C ARG A 102 -14.70 15.15 -5.72
N THR A 103 -13.40 15.43 -5.78
CA THR A 103 -12.68 15.82 -7.00
C THR A 103 -12.75 14.73 -8.08
N ALA A 104 -12.55 13.47 -7.68
CA ALA A 104 -12.54 12.32 -8.57
C ALA A 104 -13.91 11.91 -9.13
N VAL A 105 -15.00 12.27 -8.43
CA VAL A 105 -16.38 12.01 -8.89
C VAL A 105 -16.86 13.11 -9.83
N ALA A 106 -16.30 14.32 -9.72
CA ALA A 106 -16.63 15.45 -10.59
C ALA A 106 -15.91 15.41 -11.94
N SER A 107 -14.77 14.71 -12.04
CA SER A 107 -14.04 14.53 -13.30
C SER A 107 -14.76 13.48 -14.16
N GLN A 108 -15.46 13.92 -15.21
CA GLN A 108 -16.00 13.07 -16.28
C GLN A 108 -14.88 12.55 -17.21
N SER A 109 -13.71 12.17 -16.66
CA SER A 109 -12.58 11.69 -17.46
C SER A 109 -12.72 10.21 -17.78
N GLU A 110 -12.34 9.81 -19.00
CA GLU A 110 -12.19 8.39 -19.38
C GLU A 110 -11.03 7.69 -18.66
N ASP A 111 -10.18 8.47 -17.98
CA ASP A 111 -9.02 7.98 -17.23
C ASP A 111 -9.41 7.18 -15.98
N SER A 112 -8.47 6.35 -15.50
CA SER A 112 -8.69 5.61 -14.25
C SER A 112 -8.96 6.58 -13.09
N TYR A 113 -9.80 6.17 -12.14
CA TYR A 113 -10.10 6.95 -10.94
C TYR A 113 -8.85 7.48 -10.21
N GLN A 114 -7.74 6.73 -10.27
CA GLN A 114 -6.48 7.13 -9.64
C GLN A 114 -5.80 8.27 -10.39
N GLU A 115 -5.86 8.25 -11.72
CA GLU A 115 -5.33 9.30 -12.60
C GLU A 115 -6.10 10.60 -12.42
N ALA A 116 -7.42 10.53 -12.34
CA ALA A 116 -8.26 11.68 -12.02
C ALA A 116 -7.88 12.34 -10.68
N VAL A 117 -7.64 11.53 -9.64
CA VAL A 117 -7.24 12.04 -8.32
C VAL A 117 -5.83 12.63 -8.35
N LEU A 118 -4.87 11.93 -8.94
CA LEU A 118 -3.47 12.35 -8.97
C LEU A 118 -3.29 13.61 -9.79
N SER A 119 -3.88 13.67 -10.99
CA SER A 119 -3.81 14.85 -11.85
C SER A 119 -4.49 16.06 -11.20
N GLY A 120 -5.64 15.86 -10.54
CA GLY A 120 -6.29 16.91 -9.75
C GLY A 120 -5.39 17.46 -8.64
N PHE A 121 -4.81 16.56 -7.84
CA PHE A 121 -3.92 16.96 -6.75
C PHE A 121 -2.67 17.72 -7.25
N LEU A 122 -2.02 17.22 -8.31
CA LEU A 122 -0.81 17.86 -8.85
C LEU A 122 -1.11 19.24 -9.44
N LYS A 123 -2.27 19.43 -10.08
CA LYS A 123 -2.75 20.74 -10.55
C LYS A 123 -3.01 21.69 -9.40
N ASP A 124 -3.74 21.26 -8.38
CA ASP A 124 -4.08 22.08 -7.21
C ASP A 124 -2.83 22.50 -6.42
N ALA A 125 -1.81 21.63 -6.35
CA ALA A 125 -0.56 21.90 -5.66
C ALA A 125 0.40 22.83 -6.43
N ASN A 126 0.03 23.26 -7.65
CA ASN A 126 0.86 24.07 -8.56
C ASN A 126 2.27 23.48 -8.80
N ILE A 127 2.38 22.16 -8.79
CA ILE A 127 3.64 21.45 -9.03
C ILE A 127 3.85 21.37 -10.55
N SER A 128 4.51 22.38 -11.11
CA SER A 128 4.84 22.45 -12.54
C SER A 128 5.99 21.48 -12.89
N GLY A 129 5.76 20.51 -13.78
CA GLY A 129 6.80 19.62 -14.32
C GLY A 129 6.58 18.12 -14.12
N ALA A 130 5.44 17.69 -13.57
CA ALA A 130 5.12 16.27 -13.48
C ALA A 130 4.98 15.64 -14.90
N PRO A 131 5.69 14.54 -15.21
CA PRO A 131 5.48 13.85 -16.48
C PRO A 131 4.05 13.32 -16.53
N ALA A 132 3.39 13.59 -17.66
CA ALA A 132 2.05 13.11 -18.00
C ALA A 132 1.96 11.58 -17.85
#